data_AF-A0A2H0FMM4-F1
#
_entry.id   AF-A0A2H0FMM4-F1
#
_cell.length_a   1.000
_cell.length_b   1.000
_cell.length_c   1.000
_cell.angle_alpha   90.00
_cell.angle_beta   90.00
_cell.angle_gamma   90.00
#
_symmetry.space_group_name_H-M   'P 1'
#
loop_
_entity.id
_entity.type
_entity.pdbx_description
1 polymer ?
#
loop_
_entity_poly.entity_id
_entity_poly.type
_entity_poly.pdbx_seq_one_letter_code
_entity_poly.pdbx_strand_id
1 'polypeptide(L)' 'MLNLNHKNLEVWKVSIQLVKETYVVTQLFPNNELYGLVSQMRRAAVSITSNI' A
#
# COMPACT_ATOMS: atom_id res chain seq x y z
N MET A 1 22.01 -4.81 -11.84
CA MET A 1 20.70 -4.52 -11.20
C MET A 1 20.51 -5.54 -10.09
N LEU A 2 20.19 -5.13 -8.87
CA LEU A 2 20.02 -6.07 -7.75
C LEU A 2 18.83 -7.01 -8.04
N ASN A 3 19.04 -8.32 -7.96
CA ASN A 3 17.97 -9.30 -8.03
C ASN A 3 17.37 -9.49 -6.63
N LEU A 4 16.18 -8.94 -6.40
CA LEU A 4 15.48 -9.00 -5.13
C LEU A 4 14.44 -10.12 -5.18
N ASN A 5 14.76 -11.27 -4.61
CA ASN A 5 13.93 -12.48 -4.68
C ASN A 5 12.48 -12.27 -4.23
N HIS A 6 12.24 -11.44 -3.20
CA HIS A 6 10.88 -11.13 -2.71
C HIS A 6 9.98 -10.53 -3.80
N LYS A 7 10.55 -9.78 -4.76
CA LYS A 7 9.78 -9.15 -5.85
C LYS A 7 9.22 -10.14 -6.86
N ASN A 8 9.76 -11.36 -6.89
CA ASN A 8 9.26 -12.43 -7.75
C ASN A 8 8.06 -13.16 -7.13
N LEU A 9 7.81 -12.98 -5.84
CA LEU A 9 6.67 -13.59 -5.15
C LEU A 9 5.35 -12.97 -5.64
N GLU A 10 4.37 -13.81 -5.97
CA GLU A 10 3.03 -13.33 -6.35
C GLU A 10 2.39 -12.50 -5.22
N VAL A 11 2.60 -12.89 -3.96
CA VAL A 11 2.10 -12.15 -2.80
C VAL A 11 2.66 -10.72 -2.73
N TRP A 12 3.93 -10.49 -3.11
CA TRP A 12 4.52 -9.16 -3.18
C TRP A 12 3.90 -8.32 -4.30
N LYS A 13 3.62 -8.93 -5.46
CA LYS A 13 2.95 -8.24 -6.58
C LYS A 13 1.52 -7.83 -6.21
N VAL A 14 0.79 -8.73 -5.56
CA VAL A 14 -0.57 -8.46 -5.05
C VAL A 14 -0.55 -7.36 -3.97
N SER A 15 0.44 -7.36 -3.06
CA SER A 15 0.53 -6.33 -2.03
C SER A 15 0.84 -4.94 -2.62
N ILE A 16 1.68 -4.86 -3.66
CA ILE A 16 1.91 -3.62 -4.42
C ILE A 16 0.62 -3.12 -5.06
N GLN A 17 -0.20 -4.01 -5.62
CA GLN A 17 -1.49 -3.66 -6.19
C GLN A 17 -2.46 -3.12 -5.13
N LEU A 18 -2.51 -3.77 -3.96
CA LEU A 18 -3.29 -3.31 -2.80
C LEU A 18 -2.89 -1.89 -2.36
N VAL A 19 -1.59 -1.57 -2.35
CA VAL A 19 -1.12 -0.20 -2.06
C VAL A 19 -1.73 0.79 -3.05
N LYS A 20 -1.65 0.52 -4.36
CA LYS A 20 -2.19 1.42 -5.39
C LYS A 20 -3.69 1.65 -5.20
N GLU A 21 -4.46 0.58 -5.00
CA GLU A 21 -5.91 0.64 -4.80
C GLU A 21 -6.26 1.39 -3.52
N THR A 22 -5.51 1.19 -2.43
CA THR A 22 -5.69 1.94 -1.18
C THR A 22 -5.51 3.43 -1.41
N TYR A 23 -4.50 3.85 -2.18
CA TYR A 23 -4.30 5.26 -2.52
C TYR A 23 -5.47 5.83 -3.33
N VAL A 24 -5.98 5.10 -4.32
CA VAL A 24 -7.13 5.50 -5.15
C VAL A 24 -8.40 5.63 -4.30
N VAL A 25 -8.74 4.62 -3.49
CA VAL A 25 -9.97 4.64 -2.67
C VAL A 25 -9.92 5.76 -1.64
N THR A 26 -8.77 5.97 -0.99
CA THR A 26 -8.61 7.01 0.04
C THR A 26 -8.63 8.43 -0.52
N GLN A 27 -8.55 8.64 -1.84
CA GLN A 27 -8.78 9.97 -2.45
C GLN A 27 -10.24 10.42 -2.37
N LEU A 28 -11.18 9.49 -2.22
CA LEU A 28 -12.61 9.78 -2.12
C LEU A 28 -13.03 10.18 -0.69
N PHE A 29 -12.11 10.14 0.26
CA PHE A 29 -12.41 10.41 1.66
C PHE A 29 -12.49 11.92 1.91
N PRO A 30 -13.33 12.37 2.86
CA PRO A 30 -13.38 13.77 3.27
C PRO A 30 -12.00 14.32 3.70
N ASN A 31 -11.76 15.61 3.44
CA ASN A 31 -10.47 16.25 3.76
C ASN A 31 -10.09 16.18 5.25
N ASN A 32 -11.08 16.13 6.16
CA ASN A 32 -10.84 15.97 7.59
C ASN A 32 -10.29 14.59 7.98
N GLU A 33 -10.34 13.59 7.08
CA GLU A 33 -9.76 12.25 7.30
C GLU A 33 -8.32 12.12 6.81
N LEU A 34 -7.74 13.15 6.20
CA LEU A 34 -6.41 13.11 5.59
C LEU A 34 -5.32 12.60 6.55
N TYR A 35 -5.34 13.09 7.79
CA TYR A 35 -4.40 12.69 8.84
C TYR A 35 -4.94 11.55 9.73
N GLY A 36 -6.22 11.21 9.58
CA GLY A 36 -6.91 10.10 10.26
C GLY A 36 -6.88 8.84 9.41
N LEU A 37 -8.05 8.42 8.91
CA LEU A 37 -8.20 7.16 8.18
C LEU A 37 -7.30 7.06 6.95
N VAL A 38 -7.13 8.14 6.18
CA VAL A 38 -6.30 8.13 4.96
C VAL A 38 -4.84 7.79 5.29
N SER A 39 -4.26 8.46 6.28
CA SER A 39 -2.88 8.21 6.73
C SER A 39 -2.70 6.80 7.31
N GLN A 40 -3.65 6.32 8.12
CA GLN A 40 -3.58 4.98 8.71
C GLN A 40 -3.66 3.88 7.66
N MET A 41 -4.63 3.95 6.75
CA MET A 41 -4.83 2.95 5.70
C MET A 41 -3.63 2.88 4.74
N ARG A 42 -3.13 4.03 4.28
CA ARG A 42 -1.98 4.08 3.36
C ARG A 42 -0.72 3.50 4.00
N ARG A 43 -0.44 3.83 5.28
CA ARG A 43 0.71 3.26 6.00
C ARG A 43 0.57 1.76 6.24
N ALA A 44 -0.62 1.29 6.60
CA ALA A 44 -0.88 -0.13 6.79
C ALA A 44 -0.66 -0.92 5.47
N ALA A 45 -1.18 -0.44 4.34
CA ALA A 45 -1.00 -1.09 3.04
C ALA A 45 0.49 -1.14 2.62
N VAL A 46 1.23 -0.05 2.81
CA VAL A 46 2.67 -0.01 2.52
C VAL A 46 3.44 -0.97 3.44
N SER A 47 3.06 -1.06 4.72
CA SER A 47 3.69 -1.97 5.67
C SER A 47 3.63 -3.43 5.22
N ILE A 48 2.50 -3.87 4.65
CA ILE A 48 2.36 -5.25 4.14
C ILE A 48 3.44 -5.55 3.09
N THR A 49 3.57 -4.69 2.08
CA THR A 49 4.58 -4.88 1.03
C THR A 49 6.02 -4.81 1.58
N SER A 50 6.27 -3.92 2.53
CA SER A 50 7.61 -3.75 3.12
C SER A 50 8.03 -4.92 4.03
N ASN A 51 7.10 -5.74 4.48
CA ASN A 51 7.35 -6.90 5.34
C ASN A 51 7.30 -8.25 4.60
N ILE A 52 7.08 -8.24 3.28
CA ILE A 52 7.18 -9.40 2.37
C ILE A 52 8.56 -9.40 1.71
#